data_AF-A0AAW0MIZ9-F1
#
_entry.id   AF-A0AAW0MIZ9-F1
#
_cell.length_a   1.000
_cell.length_b   1.000
_cell.length_c   1.000
_cell.angle_alpha   90.00
_cell.angle_beta   90.00
_cell.angle_gamma   90.00
#
_symmetry.space_group_name_H-M   'P 1'
#
loop_
_entity.id
_entity.type
_entity.pdbx_description
1 polymer ?
#
loop_
_entity_poly.entity_id
_entity_poly.type
_entity_poly.pdbx_seq_one_letter_code
_entity_poly.pdbx_strand_id
1 'polypeptide(L)'
;MYVHFLVVQAKVQNTKYQQGSGADLHWTPETREMVLSLGKLAFEQLQKGNLIFYESDLSECGLDAAAASVYSGVFTQIFREEPGLYQDKVYCFIHLSLQEFLAALHVHQTFFSSGQNLLSPPHSSESPESEAAFYCSAVDQALQSPNGHLDLFLRFLLGLSLLTNQKLLQGLLTQTGSSSGTNQETVKYIKQKLNEKGLSAERSLNLLHCLNELNDHSLVRRYRT
;
A
#
# COMPACT_ATOMS: atom_id res chain seq x y z
N MET A 1 0.35 12.89 2.85
CA MET A 1 1.67 13.06 2.19
C MET A 1 1.81 12.15 0.97
N TYR A 2 1.81 10.82 1.11
CA TYR A 2 2.01 9.88 -0.02
C TYR A 2 0.98 10.02 -1.15
N VAL A 3 -0.29 10.26 -0.81
CA VAL A 3 -1.33 10.57 -1.80
C VAL A 3 -0.95 11.80 -2.64
N HIS A 4 -0.53 12.89 -2.00
CA HIS A 4 -0.09 14.10 -2.71
C HIS A 4 1.14 13.84 -3.57
N PHE A 5 2.10 13.08 -3.06
CA PHE A 5 3.27 12.67 -3.84
C PHE A 5 2.85 11.91 -5.11
N LEU A 6 1.94 10.93 -4.99
CA LEU A 6 1.45 10.18 -6.13
C LEU A 6 0.71 11.05 -7.15
N VAL A 7 -0.12 11.99 -6.67
CA VAL A 7 -0.80 12.98 -7.52
C VAL A 7 0.19 13.89 -8.24
N VAL A 8 1.26 14.34 -7.57
CA VAL A 8 2.31 15.13 -8.19
C VAL A 8 3.06 14.33 -9.26
N GLN A 9 3.41 13.06 -8.97
CA GLN A 9 4.02 12.18 -9.96
C GLN A 9 3.12 12.01 -11.19
N ALA A 10 1.84 11.68 -10.99
CA ALA A 10 0.84 11.59 -12.05
C ALA A 10 0.79 12.86 -12.93
N LYS A 11 0.73 14.04 -12.33
CA LYS A 11 0.73 15.33 -13.06
C LYS A 11 2.02 15.54 -13.87
N VAL A 12 3.18 15.25 -13.27
CA VAL A 12 4.48 15.37 -13.94
C VAL A 12 4.57 14.41 -15.13
N GLN A 13 4.08 13.18 -15.00
CA GLN A 13 4.05 12.21 -16.09
C GLN A 13 3.17 12.68 -17.25
N ASN A 14 1.94 13.10 -16.95
CA ASN A 14 1.03 13.61 -17.99
C ASN A 14 1.66 14.81 -18.72
N THR A 15 2.35 15.71 -18.01
CA THR A 15 3.00 16.87 -18.64
C THR A 15 4.19 16.48 -19.52
N LYS A 16 5.02 15.52 -19.08
CA LYS A 16 6.25 15.14 -19.79
C LYS A 16 5.99 14.28 -21.02
N TYR A 17 4.99 13.41 -20.98
CA TYR A 17 4.80 12.35 -21.98
C TYR A 17 3.46 12.41 -22.71
N GLN A 18 2.48 13.19 -22.24
CA GLN A 18 1.18 13.37 -22.89
C GLN A 18 0.97 14.84 -23.29
N GLN A 19 1.42 15.21 -24.50
CA GLN A 19 1.08 16.50 -25.10
C GLN A 19 -0.43 16.56 -25.40
N GLY A 20 -1.21 17.18 -24.50
CA GLY A 20 -2.43 17.90 -24.91
C GLY A 20 -3.81 17.33 -24.54
N SER A 21 -4.09 17.02 -23.27
CA SER A 21 -5.49 17.02 -22.78
C SER A 21 -5.70 18.14 -21.76
N GLY A 22 -6.33 19.23 -22.21
CA GLY A 22 -6.58 20.47 -21.44
C GLY A 22 -7.62 20.37 -20.31
N ALA A 23 -7.70 19.24 -19.61
CA ALA A 23 -8.49 19.10 -18.39
C ALA A 23 -7.56 18.73 -17.23
N ASP A 24 -7.77 19.30 -16.04
CA ASP A 24 -7.00 19.11 -14.79
C ASP A 24 -7.18 17.70 -14.18
N LEU A 25 -7.28 16.67 -15.04
CA LEU A 25 -7.44 15.27 -14.70
C LEU A 25 -6.06 14.62 -14.65
N HIS A 26 -5.53 14.48 -13.44
CA HIS A 26 -4.27 13.78 -13.21
C HIS A 26 -4.38 12.26 -13.36
N TRP A 27 -5.59 11.69 -13.23
CA TRP A 27 -5.85 10.25 -13.42
C TRP A 27 -6.33 9.93 -14.84
N THR A 28 -5.42 9.92 -15.82
CA THR A 28 -5.65 9.38 -17.16
C THR A 28 -5.68 7.85 -17.14
N PRO A 29 -6.26 7.16 -18.14
CA PRO A 29 -6.24 5.70 -18.21
C PRO A 29 -4.82 5.13 -18.05
N GLU A 30 -3.84 5.71 -18.72
CA GLU A 30 -2.45 5.25 -18.71
C GLU A 30 -1.82 5.45 -17.32
N THR A 31 -2.05 6.60 -16.68
CA THR A 31 -1.53 6.87 -15.34
C THR A 31 -2.21 5.98 -14.28
N ARG A 32 -3.48 5.61 -14.46
CA ARG A 32 -4.15 4.64 -13.57
C ARG A 32 -3.56 3.25 -13.72
N GLU A 33 -3.43 2.77 -14.95
CA GLU A 33 -2.83 1.47 -15.26
C GLU A 33 -1.43 1.35 -14.66
N MET A 34 -0.61 2.40 -14.85
CA MET A 34 0.71 2.48 -14.24
C MET A 34 0.68 2.35 -12.71
N VAL A 35 -0.18 3.12 -12.03
CA VAL A 35 -0.25 3.07 -10.56
C VAL A 35 -0.70 1.68 -10.09
N LEU A 36 -1.59 1.02 -10.82
CA LEU A 36 -2.02 -0.35 -10.53
C LEU A 36 -0.87 -1.34 -10.67
N SER A 37 -0.10 -1.26 -11.77
CA SER A 37 1.09 -2.10 -12.00
C SER A 37 2.18 -1.88 -10.95
N LEU A 38 2.46 -0.61 -10.59
CA LEU A 38 3.42 -0.29 -9.53
C LEU A 38 2.95 -0.77 -8.16
N GLY A 39 1.65 -0.66 -7.88
CA GLY A 39 1.05 -1.17 -6.66
C GLY A 39 1.15 -2.69 -6.54
N LYS A 40 0.88 -3.41 -7.63
CA LYS A 40 1.04 -4.86 -7.72
C LYS A 40 2.50 -5.26 -7.45
N LEU A 41 3.45 -4.65 -8.16
CA LEU A 41 4.87 -4.89 -7.95
C LEU A 41 5.28 -4.61 -6.50
N ALA A 42 4.84 -3.48 -5.95
CA ALA A 42 5.16 -3.10 -4.59
C ALA A 42 4.65 -4.14 -3.57
N PHE A 43 3.43 -4.64 -3.76
CA PHE A 43 2.84 -5.67 -2.90
C PHE A 43 3.59 -7.00 -3.00
N GLU A 44 3.86 -7.49 -4.21
CA GLU A 44 4.56 -8.76 -4.41
C GLU A 44 5.97 -8.72 -3.84
N GLN A 45 6.73 -7.64 -4.08
CA GLN A 45 8.07 -7.50 -3.52
C GLN A 45 8.04 -7.29 -2.00
N LEU A 46 7.01 -6.63 -1.46
CA LEU A 46 6.83 -6.49 -0.01
C LEU A 46 6.58 -7.86 0.65
N GLN A 47 5.72 -8.71 0.06
CA GLN A 47 5.45 -10.06 0.54
C GLN A 47 6.70 -10.96 0.48
N LYS A 48 7.52 -10.81 -0.57
CA LYS A 48 8.81 -11.51 -0.70
C LYS A 48 9.89 -10.98 0.25
N GLY A 49 9.70 -9.80 0.85
CA GLY A 49 10.72 -9.11 1.64
C GLY A 49 11.87 -8.53 0.81
N ASN A 50 11.64 -8.32 -0.48
CA ASN A 50 12.63 -7.84 -1.43
C ASN A 50 12.65 -6.32 -1.50
N LEU A 51 13.84 -5.73 -1.34
CA LEU A 51 14.11 -4.30 -1.59
C LEU A 51 14.63 -4.03 -3.00
N ILE A 52 15.21 -5.06 -3.61
CA ILE A 52 15.78 -5.03 -4.96
C ILE A 52 15.09 -6.12 -5.77
N PHE A 53 14.67 -5.79 -6.99
CA PHE A 53 13.95 -6.68 -7.90
C PHE A 53 14.51 -6.55 -9.32
N TYR A 54 14.19 -7.51 -10.18
CA TYR A 54 14.75 -7.65 -11.52
C TYR A 54 13.75 -7.23 -12.60
N GLU A 55 14.22 -7.18 -13.85
CA GLU A 55 13.37 -6.88 -15.02
C GLU A 55 12.25 -7.91 -15.22
N SER A 56 12.45 -9.17 -14.79
CA SER A 56 11.42 -10.19 -14.78
C SER A 56 10.26 -9.82 -13.84
N ASP A 57 10.56 -9.30 -12.64
CA ASP A 57 9.53 -8.88 -11.69
C ASP A 57 8.71 -7.70 -12.23
N LEU A 58 9.35 -6.79 -12.98
CA LEU A 58 8.65 -5.71 -13.70
C LEU A 58 7.68 -6.30 -14.73
N SER A 59 8.17 -7.23 -15.55
CA SER A 59 7.41 -7.84 -16.65
C SER A 59 6.18 -8.60 -16.13
N GLU A 60 6.31 -9.32 -15.01
CA GLU A 60 5.19 -10.01 -14.33
C GLU A 60 4.10 -9.04 -13.83
N CYS A 61 4.46 -7.79 -13.59
CA CYS A 61 3.55 -6.71 -13.19
C CYS A 61 3.06 -5.84 -14.35
N GLY A 62 3.40 -6.19 -15.60
CA GLY A 62 3.03 -5.42 -16.79
C GLY A 62 3.85 -4.15 -16.98
N LEU A 63 5.07 -4.10 -16.42
CA LEU A 63 6.01 -2.99 -16.58
C LEU A 63 7.19 -3.45 -17.44
N ASP A 64 7.73 -2.54 -18.24
CA ASP A 64 8.96 -2.77 -19.00
C ASP A 64 10.16 -2.04 -18.36
N ALA A 65 11.37 -2.29 -18.85
CA ALA A 65 12.56 -1.57 -18.39
C ALA A 65 12.49 -0.04 -18.66
N ALA A 66 11.73 0.38 -19.68
CA ALA A 66 11.53 1.80 -19.97
C ALA A 66 10.74 2.50 -18.86
N ALA A 67 9.90 1.77 -18.12
CA ALA A 67 9.15 2.27 -16.97
C ALA A 67 10.05 2.93 -15.91
N ALA A 68 11.29 2.46 -15.72
CA ALA A 68 12.22 3.10 -14.77
C ALA A 68 12.65 4.50 -15.20
N SER A 69 12.76 4.75 -16.52
CA SER A 69 13.07 6.09 -17.04
C SER A 69 11.86 7.01 -16.92
N VAL A 70 10.67 6.48 -17.23
CA VAL A 70 9.41 7.21 -17.15
C VAL A 70 9.13 7.57 -15.69
N TYR A 71 9.20 6.61 -14.77
CA TYR A 71 8.82 6.74 -13.36
C TYR A 71 10.01 6.81 -12.40
N SER A 72 11.11 7.44 -12.82
CA SER A 72 12.32 7.70 -12.03
C SER A 72 12.07 8.44 -10.71
N GLY A 73 10.88 9.03 -10.53
CA GLY A 73 10.41 9.63 -9.28
C GLY A 73 9.74 8.65 -8.32
N VAL A 74 9.58 7.37 -8.67
CA VAL A 74 8.93 6.33 -7.84
C VAL A 74 9.86 5.15 -7.56
N PHE A 75 10.54 4.66 -8.61
CA PHE A 75 11.55 3.61 -8.50
C PHE A 75 12.70 3.93 -9.46
N THR A 76 13.87 3.33 -9.22
CA THR A 76 15.08 3.61 -10.00
C THR A 76 15.72 2.32 -10.48
N GLN A 77 16.35 2.39 -11.66
CA GLN A 77 17.27 1.36 -12.14
C GLN A 77 18.63 1.56 -11.47
N ILE A 78 19.26 0.45 -11.08
CA ILE A 78 20.61 0.36 -10.53
C ILE A 78 21.36 -0.69 -11.35
N PHE A 79 22.65 -0.47 -11.58
CA PHE A 79 23.51 -1.44 -12.23
C PHE A 79 24.21 -2.29 -11.18
N ARG A 80 24.10 -3.61 -11.30
CA ARG A 80 24.95 -4.54 -10.57
C ARG A 80 26.11 -4.93 -11.48
N GLU A 81 27.29 -4.38 -11.20
CA GLU A 81 28.51 -4.76 -11.91
C GLU A 81 29.15 -5.99 -11.23
N GLU A 82 29.10 -7.15 -11.88
CA GLU A 82 30.06 -8.22 -11.58
C GLU A 82 31.30 -8.02 -12.47
N PRO A 83 32.53 -8.12 -11.93
CA PRO A 83 33.74 -7.93 -12.73
C PRO A 83 33.79 -8.93 -13.90
N GLY A 84 33.51 -8.43 -15.12
CA GLY A 84 33.95 -9.05 -16.37
C GLY A 84 32.91 -9.77 -17.24
N LEU A 85 31.65 -10.01 -16.82
CA LEU A 85 30.73 -10.84 -17.64
C LEU A 85 29.26 -10.38 -17.73
N TYR A 86 28.66 -9.77 -16.69
CA TYR A 86 27.25 -9.36 -16.71
C TYR A 86 27.04 -8.01 -15.97
N GLN A 87 26.34 -7.08 -16.63
CA GLN A 87 25.72 -5.91 -16.00
C GLN A 87 24.22 -6.21 -15.85
N ASP A 88 23.85 -6.86 -14.75
CA ASP A 88 22.44 -7.09 -14.47
C ASP A 88 21.79 -5.79 -14.02
N LYS A 89 20.72 -5.42 -14.71
CA LYS A 89 19.86 -4.30 -14.32
C LYS A 89 18.98 -4.77 -13.19
N VAL A 90 19.11 -4.10 -12.05
CA VAL A 90 18.23 -4.30 -10.91
C VAL A 90 17.50 -3.00 -10.60
N TYR A 91 16.42 -3.08 -9.86
CA TYR A 91 15.53 -1.96 -9.61
C TYR A 91 15.17 -1.92 -8.13
N CYS A 92 14.91 -0.73 -7.60
CA CYS A 92 14.35 -0.57 -6.26
C CYS A 92 13.42 0.65 -6.22
N PHE A 93 12.45 0.63 -5.30
CA PHE A 93 11.70 1.83 -4.96
C PHE A 93 12.62 2.85 -4.29
N ILE A 94 12.39 4.13 -4.56
CA ILE A 94 13.21 5.22 -3.97
C ILE A 94 13.20 5.19 -2.44
N HIS A 95 12.09 4.73 -1.86
CA HIS A 95 11.96 4.58 -0.42
C HIS A 95 11.02 3.42 -0.07
N LEU A 96 11.35 2.67 0.99
CA LEU A 96 10.55 1.52 1.44
C LEU A 96 9.11 1.93 1.80
N SER A 97 8.91 3.06 2.47
CA SER A 97 7.57 3.51 2.80
C SER A 97 6.71 3.85 1.57
N LEU A 98 7.33 4.18 0.44
CA LEU A 98 6.61 4.38 -0.81
C LEU A 98 6.16 3.03 -1.39
N GLN A 99 7.01 2.01 -1.33
CA GLN A 99 6.64 0.63 -1.64
C GLN A 99 5.48 0.17 -0.75
N GLU A 100 5.57 0.35 0.56
CA GLU A 100 4.51 -0.05 1.50
C GLU A 100 3.19 0.69 1.25
N PHE A 101 3.25 1.98 0.92
CA PHE A 101 2.06 2.76 0.56
C PHE A 101 1.41 2.26 -0.74
N LEU A 102 2.20 2.03 -1.79
CA LEU A 102 1.72 1.52 -3.08
C LEU A 102 1.14 0.10 -2.94
N ALA A 103 1.77 -0.74 -2.13
CA ALA A 103 1.25 -2.05 -1.78
C ALA A 103 -0.10 -1.94 -1.08
N ALA A 104 -0.23 -1.07 -0.07
CA ALA A 104 -1.49 -0.86 0.64
C ALA A 104 -2.60 -0.36 -0.29
N LEU A 105 -2.25 0.55 -1.21
CA LEU A 105 -3.15 1.06 -2.23
C LEU A 105 -3.65 -0.04 -3.16
N HIS A 106 -2.76 -0.92 -3.62
CA HIS A 106 -3.10 -2.06 -4.46
C HIS A 106 -4.04 -3.03 -3.75
N VAL A 107 -3.72 -3.41 -2.51
CA VAL A 107 -4.54 -4.34 -1.73
C VAL A 107 -5.94 -3.77 -1.47
N HIS A 108 -6.01 -2.49 -1.09
CA HIS A 108 -7.29 -1.78 -0.91
C HIS A 108 -8.11 -1.78 -2.21
N GLN A 109 -7.51 -1.32 -3.32
CA GLN A 109 -8.21 -1.23 -4.59
C GLN A 109 -8.67 -2.60 -5.10
N THR A 110 -7.85 -3.63 -4.98
CA THR A 110 -8.22 -5.00 -5.41
C THR A 110 -9.40 -5.52 -4.62
N PHE A 111 -9.39 -5.37 -3.28
CA PHE A 111 -10.50 -5.79 -2.45
C PHE A 111 -11.82 -5.11 -2.84
N PHE A 112 -11.82 -3.79 -3.02
CA PHE A 112 -13.05 -3.04 -3.31
C PHE A 112 -13.50 -3.07 -4.77
N SER A 113 -12.63 -3.43 -5.71
CA SER A 113 -12.99 -3.58 -7.12
C SER A 113 -13.41 -5.00 -7.50
N SER A 114 -12.79 -6.02 -6.88
CA SER A 114 -12.97 -7.43 -7.26
C SER A 114 -13.47 -8.33 -6.13
N GLY A 115 -13.50 -7.85 -4.88
CA GLY A 115 -13.81 -8.65 -3.70
C GLY A 115 -12.67 -9.57 -3.22
N GLN A 116 -11.54 -9.59 -3.94
CA GLN A 116 -10.41 -10.46 -3.61
C GLN A 116 -9.60 -9.89 -2.44
N ASN A 117 -9.46 -10.68 -1.36
CA ASN A 117 -8.52 -10.37 -0.29
C ASN A 117 -7.13 -10.94 -0.61
N LEU A 118 -6.20 -10.06 -1.00
CA LEU A 118 -4.83 -10.46 -1.31
C LEU A 118 -4.00 -10.84 -0.08
N LEU A 119 -4.48 -10.53 1.12
CA LEU A 119 -3.82 -10.90 2.39
C LEU A 119 -4.27 -12.27 2.91
N SER A 120 -5.28 -12.86 2.26
CA SER A 120 -5.74 -14.22 2.55
C SER A 120 -4.74 -15.27 2.06
N PRO A 121 -4.52 -16.37 2.80
CA PRO A 121 -3.71 -17.48 2.32
C PRO A 121 -4.21 -18.03 0.96
N PRO A 122 -3.32 -18.56 0.09
CA PRO A 122 -3.67 -19.05 -1.25
C PRO A 122 -4.74 -20.17 -1.31
N HIS A 123 -5.10 -20.75 -0.16
CA HIS A 123 -6.06 -21.86 -0.04
C HIS A 123 -7.30 -21.52 0.79
N SER A 124 -7.44 -20.29 1.29
CA SER A 124 -8.71 -19.84 1.85
C SER A 124 -9.59 -19.32 0.72
N SER A 125 -10.56 -20.13 0.30
CA SER A 125 -11.60 -19.77 -0.67
C SER A 125 -12.57 -18.70 -0.16
N GLU A 126 -12.41 -18.25 1.08
CA GLU A 126 -13.31 -17.36 1.77
C GLU A 126 -12.89 -15.91 1.50
N SER A 127 -13.62 -15.25 0.61
CA SER A 127 -13.67 -13.80 0.56
C SER A 127 -14.13 -13.30 1.94
N PRO A 128 -13.56 -12.21 2.49
CA PRO A 128 -14.00 -11.65 3.75
C PRO A 128 -15.51 -11.43 3.76
N GLU A 129 -16.18 -11.89 4.81
CA GLU A 129 -17.63 -11.74 4.96
C GLU A 129 -18.04 -10.25 5.09
N SER A 130 -17.10 -9.36 5.41
CA SER A 130 -17.31 -7.92 5.52
C SER A 130 -16.02 -7.10 5.30
N GLU A 131 -16.17 -5.79 5.08
CA GLU A 131 -15.04 -4.84 5.05
C GLU A 131 -14.26 -4.84 6.37
N ALA A 132 -14.95 -4.99 7.51
CA ALA A 132 -14.31 -5.04 8.82
C ALA A 132 -13.48 -6.31 8.96
N ALA A 133 -13.99 -7.46 8.49
CA ALA A 133 -13.24 -8.72 8.47
C ALA A 133 -11.97 -8.60 7.62
N PHE A 134 -12.03 -7.89 6.49
CA PHE A 134 -10.86 -7.58 5.67
C PHE A 134 -9.78 -6.81 6.45
N TYR A 135 -10.13 -5.68 7.08
CA TYR A 135 -9.16 -4.91 7.87
C TYR A 135 -8.65 -5.66 9.11
N CYS A 136 -9.51 -6.42 9.79
CA CYS A 136 -9.10 -7.29 10.90
C CYS A 136 -8.10 -8.37 10.44
N SER A 137 -8.31 -8.97 9.25
CA SER A 137 -7.36 -9.93 8.68
C SER A 137 -5.99 -9.27 8.41
N ALA A 138 -5.97 -8.02 7.95
CA ALA A 138 -4.73 -7.28 7.75
C ALA A 138 -4.00 -7.01 9.07
N VAL A 139 -4.74 -6.72 10.15
CA VAL A 139 -4.18 -6.59 11.50
C VAL A 139 -3.50 -7.90 11.93
N ASP A 140 -4.16 -9.04 11.74
CA ASP A 140 -3.59 -10.35 12.08
C ASP A 140 -2.34 -10.67 11.25
N GLN A 141 -2.35 -10.40 9.95
CA GLN A 141 -1.18 -10.61 9.08
C GLN A 141 0.01 -9.75 9.51
N ALA A 142 -0.21 -8.48 9.86
CA ALA A 142 0.87 -7.63 10.35
C ALA A 142 1.43 -8.11 11.70
N LEU A 143 0.58 -8.63 12.59
CA LEU A 143 1.01 -9.19 13.87
C LEU A 143 1.79 -10.50 13.73
N GLN A 144 1.44 -11.31 12.72
CA GLN A 144 2.13 -12.56 12.37
C GLN A 144 3.46 -12.31 11.63
N SER A 145 3.67 -11.10 11.10
CA SER A 145 4.91 -10.71 10.44
C SER A 145 6.09 -10.76 11.42
N PRO A 146 7.10 -11.64 11.19
CA PRO A 146 8.17 -11.87 12.18
C PRO A 146 9.04 -10.63 12.39
N ASN A 147 9.32 -9.86 11.34
CA ASN A 147 10.17 -8.68 11.37
C ASN A 147 9.39 -7.35 11.31
N GLY A 148 8.06 -7.39 11.20
CA GLY A 148 7.23 -6.19 11.17
C GLY A 148 7.25 -5.41 9.86
N HIS A 149 7.69 -6.04 8.77
CA HIS A 149 7.71 -5.42 7.44
C HIS A 149 6.31 -5.01 6.92
N LEU A 150 5.23 -5.42 7.60
CA LEU A 150 3.86 -5.04 7.28
C LEU A 150 3.31 -3.93 8.20
N ASP A 151 4.09 -3.42 9.15
CA ASP A 151 3.60 -2.46 10.15
C ASP A 151 3.17 -1.14 9.51
N LEU A 152 4.04 -0.54 8.68
CA LEU A 152 3.71 0.72 8.02
C LEU A 152 2.74 0.51 6.85
N PHE A 153 2.83 -0.62 6.13
CA PHE A 153 1.79 -1.07 5.20
C PHE A 153 0.39 -1.07 5.85
N LEU A 154 0.24 -1.70 7.02
CA LEU A 154 -1.04 -1.79 7.73
C LEU A 154 -1.59 -0.40 8.06
N ARG A 155 -0.73 0.50 8.54
CA ARG A 155 -1.10 1.88 8.83
C ARG A 155 -1.63 2.61 7.60
N PHE A 156 -0.98 2.45 6.45
CA PHE A 156 -1.50 3.01 5.20
C PHE A 156 -2.83 2.39 4.79
N LEU A 157 -2.96 1.07 4.90
CA LEU A 157 -4.17 0.35 4.52
C LEU A 157 -5.38 0.81 5.36
N LEU A 158 -5.21 0.95 6.67
CA LEU A 158 -6.22 1.51 7.57
C LEU A 158 -6.46 3.00 7.29
N GLY A 159 -5.43 3.77 6.98
CA GLY A 159 -5.60 5.15 6.54
C GLY A 159 -6.47 5.28 5.28
N LEU A 160 -6.36 4.34 4.34
CA LEU A 160 -7.18 4.29 3.12
C LEU A 160 -8.65 3.92 3.39
N SER A 161 -8.98 3.35 4.56
CA SER A 161 -10.37 3.15 4.97
C SER A 161 -11.07 4.47 5.29
N LEU A 162 -10.33 5.55 5.56
CA LEU A 162 -10.95 6.84 5.83
C LEU A 162 -11.46 7.51 4.55
N LEU A 163 -12.74 7.87 4.54
CA LEU A 163 -13.38 8.60 3.43
C LEU A 163 -12.62 9.89 3.05
N THR A 164 -12.01 10.57 4.02
CA THR A 164 -11.19 11.76 3.76
C THR A 164 -9.99 11.47 2.86
N ASN A 165 -9.35 10.33 3.04
CA ASN A 165 -8.19 9.92 2.23
C ASN A 165 -8.64 9.37 0.88
N GLN A 166 -9.75 8.64 0.82
CA GLN A 166 -10.33 8.17 -0.45
C GLN A 166 -10.73 9.33 -1.36
N LYS A 167 -11.29 10.42 -0.80
CA LYS A 167 -11.62 11.63 -1.56
C LYS A 167 -10.41 12.25 -2.25
N LEU A 168 -9.22 12.19 -1.64
CA LEU A 168 -7.99 12.68 -2.25
C LEU A 168 -7.51 11.82 -3.42
N LEU A 169 -7.97 10.57 -3.49
CA LEU A 169 -7.67 9.60 -4.56
C LEU A 169 -8.87 9.40 -5.50
N GLN A 170 -9.84 10.33 -5.50
CA GLN A 170 -10.99 10.26 -6.38
C GLN A 170 -10.54 10.19 -7.84
N GLY A 171 -11.04 9.19 -8.56
CA GLY A 171 -10.66 8.90 -9.95
C GLY A 171 -9.61 7.79 -10.07
N LEU A 172 -8.83 7.52 -9.02
CA LEU A 172 -8.00 6.31 -8.94
C LEU A 172 -8.72 5.20 -8.17
N LEU A 173 -9.20 5.52 -6.97
CA LEU A 173 -9.96 4.58 -6.15
C LEU A 173 -11.45 4.69 -6.43
N THR A 174 -12.12 3.53 -6.43
CA THR A 174 -13.58 3.50 -6.32
C THR A 174 -13.94 4.01 -4.93
N GLN A 175 -14.70 5.11 -4.83
CA GLN A 175 -15.17 5.57 -3.52
C GLN A 175 -16.07 4.51 -2.93
N THR A 176 -15.64 3.92 -1.83
CA THR A 176 -16.44 2.95 -1.11
C THR A 176 -17.25 3.71 -0.09
N GLY A 177 -18.46 3.22 0.19
CA GLY A 177 -19.29 3.77 1.27
C GLY A 177 -18.72 3.41 2.64
N SER A 178 -17.40 3.58 2.85
CA SER A 178 -16.72 3.19 4.08
C SER A 178 -17.49 3.75 5.26
N SER A 179 -18.19 2.86 5.94
CA SER A 179 -19.10 3.26 7.00
C SER A 179 -18.28 3.56 8.24
N SER A 180 -18.72 4.54 9.05
CA SER A 180 -18.16 4.73 10.38
C SER A 180 -18.24 3.43 11.22
N GLY A 181 -19.21 2.55 10.93
CA GLY A 181 -19.35 1.23 11.53
C GLY A 181 -18.16 0.31 11.26
N THR A 182 -17.72 0.17 10.01
CA THR A 182 -16.56 -0.65 9.62
C THR A 182 -15.31 -0.29 10.43
N ASN A 183 -15.03 1.02 10.53
CA ASN A 183 -13.87 1.52 11.27
C ASN A 183 -14.01 1.33 12.78
N GLN A 184 -15.22 1.47 13.33
CA GLN A 184 -15.47 1.21 14.76
C GLN A 184 -15.25 -0.26 15.15
N GLU A 185 -15.67 -1.19 14.29
CA GLU A 185 -15.42 -2.62 14.50
C GLU A 185 -13.92 -2.93 14.47
N THR A 186 -13.22 -2.40 13.46
CA THR A 186 -11.76 -2.55 13.33
C THR A 186 -11.03 -1.95 14.55
N VAL A 187 -11.44 -0.77 15.03
CA VAL A 187 -10.91 -0.14 16.24
C VAL A 187 -11.12 -1.02 17.47
N LYS A 188 -12.31 -1.60 17.63
CA LYS A 188 -12.62 -2.51 18.74
C LYS A 188 -11.71 -3.75 18.68
N TYR A 189 -11.50 -4.30 17.49
CA TYR A 189 -10.61 -5.44 17.27
C TYR A 189 -9.15 -5.12 17.63
N ILE A 190 -8.63 -3.98 17.17
CA ILE A 190 -7.26 -3.54 17.52
C ILE A 190 -7.10 -3.36 19.03
N LYS A 191 -8.10 -2.78 19.71
CA LYS A 191 -8.09 -2.65 21.18
C LYS A 191 -8.13 -4.01 21.87
N GLN A 192 -8.86 -4.99 21.33
CA GLN A 192 -8.83 -6.36 21.83
C GLN A 192 -7.43 -6.97 21.70
N LYS A 193 -6.80 -6.86 20.52
CA LYS A 193 -5.43 -7.35 20.27
C LYS A 193 -4.40 -6.73 21.22
N LEU A 194 -4.52 -5.44 21.50
CA LEU A 194 -3.67 -4.75 22.49
C LEU A 194 -3.79 -5.30 23.92
N ASN A 195 -4.91 -5.96 24.27
CA ASN A 195 -5.10 -6.57 25.58
C ASN A 195 -4.66 -8.05 25.62
N GLU A 196 -4.23 -8.63 24.49
CA GLU A 196 -3.76 -10.00 24.44
C GLU A 196 -2.38 -10.14 25.12
N LYS A 197 -2.18 -11.24 25.83
CA LYS A 197 -0.90 -11.52 26.50
C LYS A 197 0.16 -11.91 25.47
N GLY A 198 1.38 -11.43 25.68
CA GLY A 198 2.53 -11.82 24.85
C GLY A 198 2.78 -10.94 23.63
N LEU A 199 2.00 -9.86 23.45
CA LEU A 199 2.27 -8.86 22.42
C LEU A 199 3.56 -8.08 22.75
N SER A 200 4.49 -7.98 21.81
CA SER A 200 5.72 -7.21 22.02
C SER A 200 5.45 -5.71 22.11
N ALA A 201 6.41 -4.95 22.64
CA ALA A 201 6.30 -3.50 22.74
C ALA A 201 6.21 -2.84 21.35
N GLU A 202 6.96 -3.35 20.37
CA GLU A 202 6.96 -2.86 18.99
C GLU A 202 5.61 -3.09 18.32
N ARG A 203 5.04 -4.30 18.47
CA ARG A 203 3.72 -4.64 17.92
C ARG A 203 2.62 -3.80 18.58
N SER A 204 2.70 -3.61 19.89
CA SER A 204 1.80 -2.73 20.63
C SER A 204 1.88 -1.29 20.13
N LEU A 205 3.09 -0.78 19.91
CA LEU A 205 3.31 0.56 19.37
C LEU A 205 2.72 0.71 17.96
N ASN A 206 2.91 -0.30 17.09
CA ASN A 206 2.30 -0.29 15.77
C ASN A 206 0.76 -0.25 15.83
N LEU A 207 0.13 -1.06 16.69
CA LEU A 207 -1.32 -1.04 16.86
C LEU A 207 -1.83 0.30 17.43
N LEU A 208 -1.08 0.95 18.32
CA LEU A 208 -1.40 2.31 18.78
C LEU A 208 -1.31 3.33 17.65
N HIS A 209 -0.33 3.20 16.74
CA HIS A 209 -0.28 4.03 15.55
C HIS A 209 -1.48 3.76 14.62
N CYS A 210 -1.87 2.49 14.44
CA CYS A 210 -3.05 2.13 13.66
C CYS A 210 -4.34 2.79 14.20
N LEU A 211 -4.52 2.82 15.52
CA LEU A 211 -5.64 3.55 16.15
C LEU A 211 -5.60 5.05 15.82
N ASN A 212 -4.41 5.67 15.83
CA ASN A 212 -4.27 7.07 15.44
C ASN A 212 -4.60 7.30 13.96
N GLU A 213 -4.21 6.40 13.05
CA GLU A 213 -4.60 6.49 11.64
C GLU A 213 -6.12 6.42 11.46
N LEU A 214 -6.82 5.68 12.33
CA LEU A 214 -8.29 5.59 12.36
C LEU A 214 -8.97 6.72 13.17
N ASN A 215 -8.21 7.76 13.57
CA ASN A 215 -8.66 8.87 14.42
C ASN A 215 -9.19 8.45 15.81
N ASP A 216 -8.81 7.28 16.32
CA ASP A 216 -9.09 6.86 17.70
C ASP A 216 -7.92 7.21 18.63
N HIS A 217 -8.13 8.23 19.46
CA HIS A 217 -7.13 8.69 20.45
C HIS A 217 -7.48 8.28 21.89
N SER A 218 -8.38 7.32 22.06
CA SER A 218 -8.94 6.98 23.38
C SER A 218 -7.89 6.41 24.34
N LEU A 219 -6.96 5.59 23.84
CA LEU A 219 -5.90 4.98 24.65
C LEU A 219 -4.72 5.92 24.92
N VAL A 220 -4.39 6.81 23.99
CA VAL A 220 -3.32 7.81 24.18
C VAL A 220 -3.66 8.78 25.31
N ARG A 221 -4.95 9.12 25.49
CA ARG A 221 -5.40 9.96 26.62
C ARG A 221 -5.23 9.26 27.98
N ARG A 222 -5.29 7.92 28.03
CA ARG A 222 -5.20 7.14 29.28
C ARG A 222 -3.80 7.15 29.91
N TYR A 223 -2.75 7.37 29.12
CA TYR A 223 -1.37 7.46 29.59
C TYR A 223 -0.91 8.89 29.93
N ARG A 224 -1.80 9.89 29.84
CA ARG A 224 -1.53 11.29 30.19
C ARG A 224 -2.15 11.75 31.53
N THR A 225 -2.72 10.83 32.28
CA THR A 225 -3.26 11.00 33.64
C THR A 225 -2.53 10.06 34.58
#